data_AF-A0A7S2FEI2-F1
#
_entry.id   AF-A0A7S2FEI2-F1
#
_cell.length_a   1.000
_cell.length_b   1.000
_cell.length_c   1.000
_cell.angle_alpha   90.00
_cell.angle_beta   90.00
_cell.angle_gamma   90.00
#
_symmetry.space_group_name_H-M   'P 1'
#
loop_
_entity.id
_entity.type
_entity.pdbx_description
1 polymer ?
#
loop_
_entity_poly.entity_id
_entity_poly.type
_entity_poly.pdbx_seq_one_letter_code
_entity_poly.pdbx_strand_id
1 'polypeptide(L)'
;ESVLEMLRGSTLTISGLSLAAYKDWRVTIVMLIAMPASAIAVMVSISCFEKAGSWQLKLYSKAGGVAENAMMLIKTVHAFCGHSRELKNYEDNLKEAQSEGTKLGLVSGFCFGVNQAVVSFALCLGIYFGSGWI
;
A
#
# COMPACT_ATOMS: atom_id res chain seq x y z
N GLU A 1 -24.34 -5.39 10.64
CA GLU A 1 -23.49 -6.36 9.90
C GLU A 1 -22.00 -6.19 10.21
N SER A 2 -21.45 -4.96 10.24
CA SER A 2 -20.02 -4.71 10.52
C SER A 2 -19.50 -5.30 11.85
N VAL A 3 -20.30 -5.30 12.92
CA VAL A 3 -19.91 -5.89 14.21
C VAL A 3 -19.78 -7.42 14.18
N LEU A 4 -20.55 -8.10 13.32
CA LEU A 4 -20.44 -9.56 13.14
C LEU A 4 -19.18 -9.92 12.37
N GLU A 5 -18.74 -9.07 11.43
CA GLU A 5 -17.48 -9.25 10.70
C GLU A 5 -16.27 -9.07 11.61
N MET A 6 -16.28 -8.06 12.48
CA MET A 6 -15.22 -7.84 13.46
C MET A 6 -15.13 -9.00 14.47
N LEU A 7 -16.27 -9.51 14.92
CA LEU A 7 -16.32 -10.66 15.84
C LEU A 7 -15.80 -11.94 15.17
N ARG A 8 -16.19 -12.19 13.91
CA ARG A 8 -15.71 -13.33 13.12
C ARG A 8 -14.19 -13.30 12.92
N GLY A 9 -13.63 -12.14 12.57
CA GLY A 9 -12.18 -12.00 12.41
C GLY A 9 -11.42 -12.30 13.70
N SER A 10 -11.93 -11.82 14.83
CA SER A 10 -11.34 -12.08 16.15
C SER A 10 -11.35 -13.57 16.51
N THR A 11 -12.47 -14.26 16.32
CA THR A 11 -12.61 -15.70 16.64
C THR A 11 -11.73 -16.59 15.76
N LEU A 12 -11.58 -16.26 14.47
CA LEU A 12 -10.73 -17.02 13.55
C LEU A 12 -9.25 -16.90 13.91
N THR A 13 -8.81 -15.71 14.33
CA THR A 13 -7.42 -15.46 14.72
C THR A 13 -7.05 -16.26 15.96
N ILE A 14 -7.93 -16.28 16.97
CA ILE A 14 -7.71 -17.02 18.23
C ILE A 14 -7.72 -18.54 17.99
N SER A 15 -8.66 -19.03 17.19
CA SER A 15 -8.76 -20.45 16.85
C SER A 15 -7.55 -20.92 16.04
N GLY A 16 -7.09 -20.10 15.09
CA GLY A 16 -5.91 -20.38 14.27
C GLY A 16 -4.61 -20.42 15.10
N LEU A 17 -4.43 -19.48 16.03
CA LEU A 17 -3.26 -19.45 16.92
C LEU A 17 -3.20 -20.70 17.82
N SER A 18 -4.37 -21.12 18.32
CA SER A 18 -4.51 -22.29 19.19
C SER A 18 -4.20 -23.59 18.45
N LEU A 19 -4.69 -23.73 17.21
CA LEU A 19 -4.43 -24.91 16.37
C LEU A 19 -2.96 -25.00 15.95
N ALA A 20 -2.32 -23.86 15.66
CA ALA A 20 -0.90 -23.81 15.35
C ALA A 20 -0.06 -24.32 16.53
N ALA A 21 -0.35 -23.84 17.76
CA ALA A 21 0.35 -24.28 18.98
C ALA A 21 0.24 -25.78 19.26
N TYR A 22 -0.84 -26.43 18.80
CA TYR A 22 -1.12 -27.84 19.06
C TYR A 22 -0.39 -28.81 18.13
N LYS A 23 -0.09 -28.40 16.89
CA LYS A 23 0.35 -29.34 15.84
C LYS A 23 1.86 -29.58 15.85
N ASP A 24 2.67 -28.53 15.99
CA ASP A 24 4.12 -28.65 16.10
C ASP A 24 4.76 -27.33 16.55
N TRP A 25 5.53 -27.34 17.64
CA TRP A 25 6.08 -26.11 18.23
C TRP A 25 7.03 -25.35 17.29
N ARG A 26 7.67 -26.06 16.35
CA ARG A 26 8.57 -25.50 15.34
C ARG A 26 7.83 -24.68 14.29
N VAL A 27 6.64 -25.13 13.87
CA VAL A 27 5.79 -24.42 12.89
C VAL A 27 5.12 -23.21 13.56
N THR A 28 4.77 -23.33 14.84
CA THR A 28 4.19 -22.23 15.63
C THR A 28 5.12 -21.02 15.72
N ILE A 29 6.41 -21.22 15.97
CA ILE A 29 7.39 -20.13 16.07
C ILE A 29 7.52 -19.38 14.73
N VAL A 30 7.52 -20.11 13.60
CA VAL A 30 7.59 -19.50 12.27
C VAL A 30 6.34 -18.67 11.98
N MET A 31 5.15 -19.20 12.30
CA MET A 31 3.88 -18.49 12.12
C MET A 31 3.76 -17.27 13.04
N LEU A 32 4.27 -17.35 14.27
CA LEU A 32 4.30 -16.25 15.24
C LEU A 32 5.15 -15.07 14.75
N ILE A 33 6.20 -15.32 13.96
CA ILE A 33 7.04 -14.27 13.35
C ILE A 33 6.44 -13.78 12.04
N ALA A 34 5.83 -14.67 11.25
CA ALA A 34 5.22 -14.31 9.98
C ALA A 34 3.96 -13.42 10.13
N MET A 35 3.16 -13.64 11.18
CA MET A 35 1.97 -12.82 11.46
C MET A 35 2.29 -11.33 11.66
N PRO A 36 3.18 -10.93 12.60
CA PRO A 36 3.52 -9.51 12.76
C PRO A 36 4.27 -8.97 11.54
N ALA A 37 5.10 -9.76 10.87
CA ALA A 37 5.80 -9.33 9.65
C ALA A 37 4.80 -8.98 8.51
N SER A 38 3.78 -9.82 8.30
CA SER A 38 2.75 -9.56 7.29
C SER A 38 1.85 -8.38 7.67
N ALA A 39 1.51 -8.23 8.96
CA ALA A 39 0.75 -7.07 9.44
C ALA A 39 1.49 -5.74 9.20
N ILE A 40 2.81 -5.71 9.45
CA ILE A 40 3.66 -4.54 9.16
C ILE A 40 3.69 -4.26 7.65
N ALA A 41 3.83 -5.29 6.81
CA ALA A 41 3.84 -5.13 5.36
C ALA A 41 2.51 -4.57 4.82
N VAL A 42 1.37 -5.02 5.36
CA VAL A 42 0.05 -4.48 5.01
C VAL A 42 -0.09 -3.03 5.47
N MET A 43 0.36 -2.69 6.67
CA MET A 43 0.31 -1.32 7.18
C MET A 43 1.16 -0.37 6.33
N VAL A 44 2.37 -0.78 5.95
CA VAL A 44 3.23 0.00 5.03
C VAL A 44 2.56 0.19 3.67
N SER A 45 1.86 -0.84 3.18
CA SER A 45 1.12 -0.76 1.91
C SER A 45 -0.05 0.22 1.99
N ILE A 46 -0.81 0.21 3.09
CA ILE A 46 -1.91 1.17 3.34
C ILE A 46 -1.35 2.60 3.39
N SER A 47 -0.29 2.84 4.17
CA SER A 47 0.33 4.18 4.24
C SER A 47 0.90 4.64 2.90
N CYS A 48 1.37 3.71 2.07
CA CYS A 48 1.80 3.98 0.71
C CYS A 48 0.63 4.40 -0.18
N PHE A 49 -0.49 3.68 -0.12
CA PHE A 49 -1.72 4.00 -0.84
C PHE A 49 -2.32 5.34 -0.39
N GLU A 50 -2.32 5.64 0.90
CA GLU A 50 -2.80 6.92 1.43
C GLU A 50 -1.94 8.10 0.97
N LYS A 51 -0.61 7.93 0.96
CA LYS A 51 0.31 8.95 0.40
C LYS A 51 0.05 9.16 -1.09
N ALA A 52 -0.12 8.09 -1.86
CA ALA A 52 -0.46 8.18 -3.28
C ALA A 52 -1.84 8.83 -3.52
N GLY A 53 -2.84 8.49 -2.71
CA GLY A 53 -4.19 9.05 -2.78
C GLY A 53 -4.24 10.53 -2.41
N SER A 54 -3.54 10.94 -1.34
CA SER A 54 -3.44 12.35 -0.95
C SER A 54 -2.72 13.20 -1.99
N TRP A 55 -1.70 12.64 -2.64
CA TRP A 55 -1.02 13.26 -3.78
C TRP A 55 -1.95 13.43 -4.97
N GLN A 56 -2.66 12.37 -5.37
CA GLN A 56 -3.66 12.43 -6.44
C GLN A 56 -4.74 13.47 -6.14
N LEU A 57 -5.24 13.52 -4.91
CA LEU A 57 -6.26 14.48 -4.49
C LEU A 57 -5.74 15.93 -4.54
N LYS A 58 -4.48 16.18 -4.16
CA LYS A 58 -3.83 17.49 -4.30
C LYS A 58 -3.71 17.90 -5.77
N LEU A 59 -3.30 17.00 -6.66
CA LEU A 59 -3.23 17.29 -8.10
C LEU A 59 -4.61 17.58 -8.68
N TYR A 60 -5.61 16.77 -8.33
CA TYR A 60 -6.99 17.00 -8.73
C TYR A 60 -7.54 18.33 -8.23
N SER A 61 -7.26 18.70 -6.98
CA SER A 61 -7.67 19.99 -6.41
C SER A 61 -6.99 21.17 -7.12
N LYS A 62 -5.69 21.05 -7.44
CA LYS A 62 -4.96 22.07 -8.19
C LYS A 62 -5.47 22.21 -9.62
N ALA A 63 -5.73 21.10 -10.31
CA ALA A 63 -6.32 21.09 -11.63
C ALA A 63 -7.76 21.65 -11.64
N GLY A 64 -8.56 21.33 -10.61
CA GLY A 64 -9.89 21.89 -10.40
C GLY A 64 -9.85 23.41 -10.22
N GLY A 65 -8.95 23.92 -9.38
CA GLY A 65 -8.75 25.36 -9.19
C GLY A 65 -8.23 26.08 -10.44
N VAL A 66 -7.38 25.42 -11.25
CA VAL A 66 -6.94 25.95 -12.56
C VAL A 66 -8.10 25.97 -13.55
N ALA A 67 -8.95 24.94 -13.58
CA ALA A 67 -10.13 24.91 -14.44
C ALA A 67 -11.17 25.98 -14.03
N GLU A 68 -11.38 26.17 -12.73
CA GLU A 68 -12.25 27.21 -12.17
C GLU A 68 -11.75 28.62 -12.53
N ASN A 69 -10.44 28.87 -12.36
CA ASN A 69 -9.82 30.11 -12.79
C ASN A 69 -9.82 30.30 -14.32
N ALA A 70 -9.60 29.24 -15.10
CA ALA A 70 -9.63 29.30 -16.56
C ALA A 70 -11.03 29.63 -17.09
N MET A 71 -12.08 29.08 -16.46
CA MET A 71 -13.47 29.45 -16.78
C MET A 71 -13.78 30.91 -16.44
N MET A 72 -13.21 31.45 -15.35
CA MET A 72 -13.35 32.86 -14.99
C MET A 72 -12.52 33.83 -15.86
N LEU A 73 -11.32 33.45 -16.30
CA LEU A 73 -10.36 34.31 -17.04
C LEU A 73 -10.30 34.03 -18.55
N ILE A 74 -11.33 33.40 -19.14
CA ILE A 74 -11.31 32.97 -20.56
C ILE A 74 -11.02 34.11 -21.56
N LYS A 75 -11.31 35.37 -21.20
CA LYS A 75 -11.00 36.57 -22.01
C LYS A 75 -9.61 37.17 -21.77
N THR A 76 -8.96 36.84 -20.64
CA THR A 76 -7.69 37.42 -20.18
C THR A 76 -6.51 36.49 -20.40
N VAL A 77 -6.71 35.16 -20.35
CA VAL A 77 -5.66 34.16 -20.65
C VAL A 77 -5.31 34.14 -22.14
N HIS A 78 -6.26 34.45 -23.02
CA HIS A 78 -5.98 34.65 -24.46
C HIS A 78 -5.05 35.85 -24.72
N ALA A 79 -4.97 36.82 -23.78
CA ALA A 79 -4.24 38.08 -23.97
C ALA A 79 -2.81 38.08 -23.41
N PHE A 80 -2.47 37.19 -22.46
CA PHE A 80 -1.14 37.15 -21.82
C PHE A 80 -0.43 35.82 -22.08
N CYS A 81 0.38 35.77 -23.13
CA CYS A 81 1.14 34.62 -23.59
C CYS A 81 2.36 34.30 -22.67
N GLY A 82 2.09 33.97 -21.40
CA GLY A 82 3.08 33.67 -20.35
C GLY A 82 3.47 32.20 -20.20
N HIS A 83 3.33 31.40 -21.27
CA HIS A 83 3.34 29.93 -21.24
C HIS A 83 4.67 29.32 -20.74
N SER A 84 5.80 29.96 -21.06
CA SER A 84 7.12 29.34 -20.89
C SER A 84 7.62 29.29 -19.44
N ARG A 85 7.23 30.26 -18.58
CA ARG A 85 7.63 30.27 -17.17
C ARG A 85 6.80 29.31 -16.31
N GLU A 86 5.50 29.20 -16.59
CA GLU A 86 4.63 28.22 -15.95
C GLU A 86 5.01 26.78 -16.33
N LEU A 87 5.37 26.54 -17.60
CA LEU A 87 5.81 25.22 -18.06
C LEU A 87 7.05 24.73 -17.31
N LYS A 88 8.04 25.60 -17.11
CA LYS A 88 9.28 25.27 -16.39
C LYS A 88 9.03 24.93 -14.92
N ASN A 89 8.15 25.70 -14.26
CA ASN A 89 7.74 25.42 -12.89
C ASN A 89 6.93 24.11 -12.78
N TYR A 90 6.14 23.77 -13.79
CA TYR A 90 5.42 22.51 -13.86
C TYR A 90 6.36 21.31 -14.02
N GLU A 91 7.36 21.42 -14.89
CA GLU A 91 8.38 20.37 -15.10
C GLU A 91 9.20 20.08 -13.83
N ASP A 92 9.61 21.11 -13.09
CA ASP A 92 10.38 20.95 -11.85
C ASP A 92 9.54 20.26 -10.76
N ASN A 93 8.28 20.68 -10.57
CA ASN A 93 7.36 20.02 -9.63
C ASN A 93 7.04 18.56 -10.04
N LEU A 94 6.99 18.26 -11.34
CA LEU A 94 6.75 16.91 -11.84
C LEU A 94 7.93 15.98 -11.57
N LYS A 95 9.16 16.47 -11.72
CA LYS A 95 10.39 15.70 -11.43
C LYS A 95 10.48 15.32 -9.96
N GLU A 96 10.19 16.26 -9.07
CA GLU A 96 10.21 16.01 -7.62
C GLU A 96 9.14 14.98 -7.23
N ALA A 97 7.92 15.13 -7.78
CA ALA A 97 6.84 14.17 -7.62
C ALA A 97 7.19 12.76 -8.11
N GLN A 98 7.82 12.67 -9.28
CA GLN A 98 8.20 11.40 -9.89
C GLN A 98 9.26 10.68 -9.04
N SER A 99 10.27 11.41 -8.54
CA SER A 99 11.28 10.86 -7.64
C SER A 99 10.65 10.25 -6.38
N GLU A 100 9.79 11.01 -5.71
CA GLU A 100 9.15 10.56 -4.47
C GLU A 100 8.20 9.38 -4.70
N GLY A 101 7.42 9.40 -5.79
CA GLY A 101 6.57 8.28 -6.19
C GLY A 101 7.36 7.00 -6.50
N THR A 102 8.51 7.13 -7.16
CA THR A 102 9.35 5.97 -7.53
C THR A 102 9.97 5.31 -6.30
N LYS A 103 10.45 6.10 -5.34
CA LYS A 103 10.98 5.58 -4.05
C LYS A 103 9.89 4.86 -3.26
N LEU A 104 8.70 5.46 -3.18
CA LEU A 104 7.57 4.89 -2.46
C LEU A 104 7.12 3.56 -3.09
N GLY A 105 7.04 3.50 -4.42
CA GLY A 105 6.71 2.28 -5.17
C GLY A 105 7.75 1.17 -4.99
N LEU A 106 9.04 1.50 -5.02
CA LEU A 106 10.13 0.53 -4.77
C LEU A 106 10.04 -0.07 -3.36
N VAL A 107 9.84 0.75 -2.34
CA VAL A 107 9.74 0.29 -0.95
C VAL A 107 8.49 -0.58 -0.75
N SER A 108 7.34 -0.17 -1.29
CA SER A 108 6.10 -0.95 -1.20
C SER A 108 6.21 -2.29 -1.94
N GLY A 109 6.77 -2.28 -3.16
CA GLY A 109 6.98 -3.50 -3.95
C GLY A 109 7.94 -4.48 -3.26
N PHE A 110 9.02 -3.98 -2.67
CA PHE A 110 9.96 -4.80 -1.91
C PHE A 110 9.30 -5.44 -0.68
N CYS A 111 8.56 -4.67 0.12
CA CYS A 111 7.82 -5.19 1.27
C CYS A 111 6.77 -6.25 0.87
N PHE A 112 6.07 -6.03 -0.24
CA PHE A 112 5.09 -6.99 -0.76
C PHE A 112 5.77 -8.30 -1.19
N GLY A 113 6.88 -8.22 -1.93
CA GLY A 113 7.63 -9.40 -2.37
C GLY A 113 8.17 -10.23 -1.20
N VAL A 114 8.71 -9.58 -0.16
CA VAL A 114 9.17 -10.26 1.06
C VAL A 114 8.03 -10.97 1.77
N ASN A 115 6.87 -10.32 1.91
CA ASN A 115 5.68 -10.94 2.52
C ASN A 115 5.22 -12.18 1.74
N GLN A 116 5.12 -12.05 0.41
CA GLN A 116 4.69 -13.15 -0.45
C GLN A 116 5.64 -14.36 -0.37
N ALA A 117 6.96 -14.11 -0.30
CA ALA A 117 7.95 -15.16 -0.11
C ALA A 117 7.76 -15.90 1.22
N VAL A 118 7.58 -15.16 2.33
CA VAL A 118 7.37 -15.75 3.66
C VAL A 118 6.14 -16.67 3.68
N VAL A 119 5.03 -16.24 3.07
CA VAL A 119 3.81 -17.05 2.97
C VAL A 119 4.05 -18.33 2.17
N SER A 120 4.72 -18.23 1.01
CA SER A 120 5.05 -19.39 0.19
C SER A 120 5.97 -20.39 0.90
N PHE A 121 6.96 -19.90 1.65
CA PHE A 121 7.82 -20.75 2.50
C PHE A 121 7.02 -21.45 3.61
N ALA A 122 6.11 -20.74 4.27
CA ALA A 122 5.24 -21.31 5.30
C ALA A 122 4.32 -22.41 4.74
N LEU A 123 3.78 -22.23 3.53
CA LEU A 123 2.98 -23.24 2.84
C LEU A 123 3.82 -24.47 2.46
N CYS A 124 5.04 -24.27 1.94
CA CYS A 124 5.95 -25.39 1.63
C CYS A 124 6.30 -26.20 2.88
N LEU A 125 6.61 -25.53 4.00
CA LEU A 125 6.87 -26.20 5.28
C LEU A 125 5.63 -26.95 5.78
N GLY A 126 4.45 -26.35 5.68
CA GLY A 126 3.19 -26.99 6.04
C GLY A 126 2.94 -28.29 5.26
N ILE A 127 3.22 -28.29 3.96
CA ILE A 127 3.12 -29.50 3.12
C ILE A 127 4.18 -30.53 3.52
N TYR A 128 5.43 -30.11 3.75
CA TYR A 128 6.51 -31.01 4.13
C TYR A 128 6.24 -31.74 5.45
N PHE A 129 5.80 -31.02 6.48
CA PHE A 129 5.39 -31.64 7.76
C PHE A 129 4.10 -32.45 7.61
N GLY A 130 3.16 -32.02 6.75
CA GLY A 130 1.94 -32.76 6.45
C GLY A 130 2.19 -34.08 5.72
N SER A 131 3.18 -34.14 4.82
CA SER A 131 3.54 -35.35 4.08
C SER A 131 4.42 -36.31 4.89
N GLY A 132 5.13 -35.81 5.90
CA GLY A 132 5.96 -36.64 6.79
C GLY A 132 5.17 -37.44 7.84
N TRP A 133 3.84 -37.25 7.92
CA TRP A 133 2.93 -37.89 8.88
C TRP A 133 1.81 -38.73 8.22
N ILE A 134 2.03 -39.17 6.98
CA ILE A 134 1.29 -40.26 6.33
C ILE A 134 2.26 -41.42 6.14
#